data_AF-A0A955JN00-F1
#
_entry.id   AF-A0A955JN00-F1
#
_cell.length_a   1.000
_cell.length_b   1.000
_cell.length_c   1.000
_cell.angle_alpha   90.00
_cell.angle_beta   90.00
_cell.angle_gamma   90.00
#
_symmetry.space_group_name_H-M   'P 1'
#
loop_
_entity.id
_entity.type
_entity.pdbx_description
1 polymer ?
#
loop_
_entity_poly.entity_id
_entity_poly.type
_entity_poly.pdbx_seq_one_letter_code
_entity_poly.pdbx_strand_id
1 'polypeptide(L)' 'MTDEYTLYEDLGNLVDAIQLDSIVSRTFYKDDQLRAILFGFDAGQELSEHTSSQTAVIQIIQGEATITLGDDKHELS' A
#
# COMPACT_ATOMS: atom_id res chain seq x y z
N MET A 1 -22.16 -18.80 -9.59
CA MET A 1 -21.62 -17.54 -10.14
C MET A 1 -20.33 -17.31 -9.39
N THR A 2 -19.20 -17.47 -10.08
CA THR A 2 -17.90 -17.09 -9.53
C THR A 2 -17.88 -15.58 -9.68
N ASP A 3 -17.97 -14.84 -8.58
CA ASP A 3 -17.94 -13.38 -8.68
C ASP A 3 -16.60 -12.99 -9.32
N GLU A 4 -16.64 -12.37 -10.52
CA GLU A 4 -15.46 -11.92 -11.26
C GLU A 4 -14.75 -10.72 -10.60
N TYR A 5 -15.23 -10.28 -9.43
CA TYR A 5 -14.75 -9.10 -8.74
C TYR A 5 -14.65 -9.32 -7.23
N THR A 6 -13.76 -8.57 -6.60
CA THR A 6 -13.72 -8.43 -5.15
C THR A 6 -13.95 -6.96 -4.82
N LEU A 7 -15.00 -6.69 -4.06
CA LEU A 7 -15.36 -5.34 -3.64
C LEU A 7 -14.87 -5.09 -2.21
N TYR A 8 -14.09 -4.03 -2.03
CA TYR A 8 -13.74 -3.48 -0.72
C TYR A 8 -14.41 -2.12 -0.60
N GLU A 9 -15.34 -1.97 0.35
CA GLU A 9 -16.08 -0.71 0.53
C GLU A 9 -15.17 0.41 1.03
N ASP A 10 -14.20 0.07 1.88
CA ASP A 10 -13.22 0.99 2.43
C ASP A 10 -11.90 0.26 2.65
N LEU A 11 -10.86 0.67 1.89
CA LEU A 11 -9.53 0.12 2.05
C LEU A 11 -8.86 0.62 3.33
N GLY A 12 -9.14 1.84 3.80
CA GLY A 12 -8.55 2.41 5.01
C GLY A 12 -8.92 1.61 6.26
N ASN A 13 -10.15 1.09 6.32
CA ASN A 13 -10.60 0.23 7.42
C ASN A 13 -10.01 -1.18 7.41
N LEU A 14 -9.22 -1.56 6.40
CA LEU A 14 -8.51 -2.83 6.41
C LEU A 14 -7.29 -2.81 7.33
N VAL A 15 -6.88 -1.67 7.90
CA VAL A 15 -5.85 -1.59 8.94
C VAL A 15 -6.44 -0.91 10.17
N ASP A 16 -6.49 -1.64 11.28
CA ASP A 16 -7.20 -1.19 12.49
C ASP A 16 -6.46 -0.05 13.21
N ALA A 17 -5.14 -0.11 13.27
CA ALA A 17 -4.30 0.93 13.86
C ALA A 17 -2.86 0.86 13.37
N ILE A 18 -2.23 2.03 13.25
CA ILE A 18 -0.80 2.19 13.04
C ILE A 18 -0.18 2.44 14.42
N GLN A 19 0.75 1.61 14.86
CA GLN A 19 1.41 1.77 16.16
C GLN A 19 2.56 2.79 16.04
N LEU A 20 2.89 3.44 17.16
CA LEU A 20 4.03 4.35 17.24
C LEU A 20 5.32 3.64 16.81
N ASP A 21 6.13 4.32 15.99
CA ASP A 21 7.40 3.83 15.45
C ASP A 21 7.27 2.50 14.69
N SER A 22 6.15 2.30 13.98
CA SER A 22 5.88 1.04 13.29
C SER A 22 5.40 1.21 11.84
N ILE A 23 5.63 0.14 11.07
CA ILE A 23 5.05 -0.07 9.76
C ILE A 23 4.17 -1.31 9.85
N VAL A 24 2.90 -1.18 9.50
CA VAL A 24 1.96 -2.30 9.38
C VAL A 24 1.70 -2.59 7.91
N SER A 25 1.65 -3.88 7.55
CA SER A 25 1.29 -4.29 6.20
C SER A 25 0.27 -5.41 6.24
N ARG A 26 -0.74 -5.33 5.38
CA ARG A 26 -1.78 -6.35 5.24
C ARG A 26 -1.97 -6.66 3.76
N THR A 27 -1.65 -7.90 3.36
CA THR A 27 -2.05 -8.39 2.03
C THR A 27 -3.55 -8.65 2.10
N PHE A 28 -4.34 -7.84 1.40
CA PHE A 28 -5.80 -7.95 1.43
C PHE A 28 -6.37 -8.66 0.19
N TYR A 29 -5.60 -8.71 -0.89
CA TYR A 29 -5.93 -9.45 -2.10
C TYR A 29 -4.69 -10.12 -2.68
N LYS A 30 -4.83 -11.38 -3.12
CA LYS A 30 -3.77 -12.10 -3.82
C LYS A 30 -4.38 -13.19 -4.70
N ASP A 31 -4.02 -13.17 -5.97
CA ASP A 31 -4.20 -14.28 -6.89
C ASP A 31 -2.92 -14.51 -7.73
N ASP A 32 -3.03 -15.25 -8.83
CA ASP A 32 -1.89 -15.55 -9.71
C ASP A 32 -1.45 -14.34 -10.56
N GLN A 33 -2.26 -13.29 -10.68
CA GLN A 33 -2.02 -12.14 -11.56
C GLN A 33 -1.72 -10.85 -10.80
N LEU A 34 -2.33 -10.66 -9.62
CA LEU A 34 -2.33 -9.44 -8.85
C LEU A 34 -2.10 -9.75 -7.37
N ARG A 35 -1.27 -8.93 -6.74
CA ARG A 35 -1.10 -8.88 -5.30
C ARG A 35 -1.32 -7.45 -4.82
N ALA A 36 -2.34 -7.26 -3.98
CA ALA A 36 -2.62 -5.97 -3.37
C ALA A 36 -2.27 -6.01 -1.88
N ILE A 37 -1.43 -5.07 -1.46
CA ILE A 37 -0.95 -4.94 -0.09
C ILE A 37 -1.27 -3.52 0.35
N LEU A 38 -1.93 -3.41 1.49
CA LEU A 38 -2.13 -2.14 2.16
C LEU A 38 -0.99 -1.94 3.17
N PHE A 39 -0.38 -0.76 3.13
CA PHE A 39 0.65 -0.37 4.08
C PHE A 39 0.14 0.81 4.92
N GLY A 40 0.42 0.76 6.22
CA GLY A 40 0.22 1.85 7.16
C GLY A 40 1.56 2.21 7.80
N PHE A 41 1.90 3.50 7.76
CA PHE A 41 3.17 4.03 8.25
C PHE A 41 2.89 5.01 9.38
N ASP A 42 3.63 4.89 10.48
CA ASP A 42 3.71 6.00 11.41
C ASP A 42 4.57 7.13 10.83
N ALA A 43 4.41 8.34 11.36
CA ALA A 43 5.15 9.50 10.89
C ALA A 43 6.66 9.27 10.97
N GLY A 44 7.36 9.52 9.85
CA GLY A 44 8.81 9.34 9.74
C GLY A 44 9.27 7.91 9.49
N GLN A 45 8.36 6.93 9.43
CA GLN A 45 8.69 5.58 8.98
C GLN A 45 8.82 5.55 7.45
N GLU A 46 9.74 4.72 6.96
CA GLU A 46 10.01 4.53 5.54
C GLU A 46 10.17 3.05 5.20
N LEU A 47 9.78 2.67 3.99
CA LEU A 47 10.16 1.38 3.42
C LEU A 47 11.51 1.54 2.73
N SER A 48 12.40 0.56 2.95
CA SER A 48 13.63 0.49 2.18
C SER A 48 13.34 0.26 0.69
N GLU A 49 14.18 0.85 -0.14
CA GLU A 49 14.15 0.63 -1.58
C GLU A 49 14.22 -0.87 -1.89
N HIS A 50 13.28 -1.33 -2.71
CA HIS A 50 13.27 -2.69 -3.19
C HIS A 50 12.79 -2.73 -4.64
N THR A 51 13.40 -3.61 -5.42
CA THR A 51 13.03 -3.83 -6.81
C THR A 51 11.91 -4.87 -6.89
N SER A 52 10.80 -4.52 -7.56
CA SER A 52 9.77 -5.47 -7.93
C SER A 52 10.05 -6.04 -9.33
N SER A 53 9.83 -7.34 -9.51
CA SER A 53 9.85 -7.98 -10.83
C SER A 53 8.58 -7.73 -11.65
N GLN A 54 7.57 -7.12 -11.04
CA GLN A 54 6.27 -6.81 -11.63
C GLN A 54 6.00 -5.30 -11.57
N THR A 55 5.15 -4.81 -12.48
CA THR A 55 4.66 -3.43 -12.45
C THR A 55 3.92 -3.16 -11.14
N ALA A 56 4.35 -2.11 -10.43
CA ALA A 56 3.70 -1.67 -9.20
C ALA A 56 2.79 -0.46 -9.47
N VAL A 57 1.65 -0.43 -8.79
CA VAL A 57 0.75 0.73 -8.75
C VAL A 57 0.66 1.16 -7.30
N ILE A 58 0.82 2.46 -7.04
CA ILE A 58 0.78 3.03 -5.70
C ILE A 58 -0.31 4.09 -5.63
N GLN A 59 -1.11 4.04 -4.58
CA GLN A 59 -2.17 4.99 -4.29
C GLN A 59 -2.13 5.34 -2.81
N ILE A 60 -2.22 6.64 -2.50
CA ILE A 60 -2.41 7.12 -1.13
C ILE A 60 -3.90 7.06 -0.81
N ILE A 61 -4.24 6.30 0.22
CA ILE A 61 -5.64 6.16 0.69
C ILE A 61 -5.97 7.26 1.70
N GLN A 62 -5.01 7.59 2.57
CA GLN A 62 -5.14 8.63 3.59
C GLN A 62 -3.75 9.11 4.03
N GLY A 63 -3.64 10.41 4.30
CA GLY A 63 -2.41 11.03 4.79
C GLY A 63 -1.54 11.57 3.65
N GLU A 64 -0.32 11.94 3.99
CA GLU A 64 0.65 12.48 3.02
C GLU A 64 1.88 11.57 2.98
N ALA A 65 2.44 11.37 1.80
CA ALA A 65 3.62 10.55 1.62
C ALA A 65 4.54 11.13 0.53
N THR A 66 5.83 10.96 0.76
CA THR A 66 6.84 11.12 -0.28
C THR A 66 7.15 9.75 -0.87
N ILE A 67 7.04 9.62 -2.19
CA ILE A 67 7.36 8.40 -2.92
C ILE A 67 8.54 8.65 -3.85
N THR A 68 9.53 7.78 -3.77
CA THR A 68 10.68 7.78 -4.68
C THR A 68 10.60 6.55 -5.59
N LEU A 69 10.63 6.77 -6.91
CA LEU A 69 10.56 5.75 -7.95
C LEU A 69 11.78 5.89 -8.86
N GLY A 70 12.87 5.21 -8.50
CA GLY A 70 14.16 5.45 -9.14
C GLY A 70 14.65 6.88 -8.88
N ASP A 71 14.87 7.65 -9.95
CA ASP A 71 15.29 9.05 -9.85
C ASP A 71 14.13 10.02 -9.65
N ASP A 72 12.87 9.57 -9.81
CA ASP A 72 11.69 10.40 -9.71
C ASP A 72 11.18 10.48 -8.26
N LYS A 73 10.89 11.69 -7.79
CA LYS A 73 10.32 11.97 -6.46
C LYS A 73 8.94 12.61 -6.59
N HIS A 74 7.97 12.06 -5.87
CA HIS A 74 6.58 12.51 -5.84
C HIS A 74 6.14 12.80 -4.41
N GLU A 75 5.49 13.93 -4.19
CA GLU A 75 4.79 14.25 -2.94
C GLU A 75 3.29 14.12 -3.20
N LEU A 76 2.63 13.23 -2.45
CA LEU A 76 1.24 12.84 -2.66
C LEU A 76 0.45 12.99 -1.35
N SER A 77 -0.82 13.39 -1.47
CA SER A 77 -1.78 13.63 -0.39
C SER A 77 -3.15 13.10 -0.76
#